data_AF-A0A7S0AJL5-F1
#
_entry.id   AF-A0A7S0AJL5-F1
#
_cell.length_a   1.000
_cell.length_b   1.000
_cell.length_c   1.000
_cell.angle_alpha   90.00
_cell.angle_beta   90.00
_cell.angle_gamma   90.00
#
_symmetry.space_group_name_H-M   'P 1'
#
loop_
_entity.id
_entity.type
_entity.pdbx_description
1 polymer ?
#
loop_
_entity_poly.entity_id
_entity_poly.type
_entity_poly.pdbx_seq_one_letter_code
_entity_poly.pdbx_strand_id
1 'polypeptide(L)'
;YVQTFKAEEKCILKSDESNPNESNMLEQLTFVAFHPNFTRWHDLPKDIGFGSVVHSHRGMCGFEKSVKPSLANIIETDGCNFGKRKVKVQFENDGKEQFVPTDWLISDEDGNPLPKGESLPDNAMHRAPHPTIHLIRNADLTSLCARDVSRVKRKNAQNLSRLGWDGIQEKRQGECCADSVAC
;
A
#
# COMPACT_ATOMS: atom_id res chain seq x y z
N TYR A 1 -4.39 -1.68 3.85
CA TYR A 1 -3.22 -1.76 4.73
C TYR A 1 -3.01 -0.40 5.38
N VAL A 2 -3.42 -0.23 6.63
CA VAL A 2 -2.57 0.59 7.50
C VAL A 2 -1.37 -0.32 7.67
N GLN A 3 -0.23 0.03 7.07
CA GLN A 3 1.00 -0.54 7.58
C GLN A 3 1.04 0.06 8.99
N THR A 4 0.51 -0.67 9.98
CA THR A 4 1.09 -0.59 11.29
C THR A 4 2.53 -0.93 10.97
N PHE A 5 3.36 0.09 10.91
CA PHE A 5 4.75 -0.10 11.22
C PHE A 5 4.68 -0.81 12.58
N LYS A 6 4.76 -2.14 12.59
CA LYS A 6 5.64 -2.76 13.55
C LYS A 6 6.98 -2.13 13.19
N ALA A 7 7.21 -0.95 13.75
CA ALA A 7 8.51 -0.33 13.81
C ALA A 7 9.30 -1.27 14.73
N GLU A 8 9.69 -2.42 14.18
CA GLU A 8 10.73 -3.27 14.74
C GLU A 8 12.10 -2.73 14.33
N GLU A 9 12.15 -1.63 13.57
CA GLU A 9 13.09 -0.57 13.93
C GLU A 9 12.53 0.14 15.15
N LYS A 10 12.77 -0.43 16.34
CA LYS A 10 12.82 0.38 17.54
C LYS A 10 13.86 1.48 17.22
N CYS A 11 13.41 2.68 16.87
CA CYS A 11 14.12 3.86 17.31
C CYS A 11 14.10 3.75 18.84
N ILE A 12 15.09 3.05 19.38
CA ILE A 12 15.43 3.09 20.79
C ILE A 12 15.95 4.50 20.97
N LEU A 13 15.03 5.45 21.10
CA LEU A 13 15.29 6.65 21.87
C LEU A 13 15.75 6.08 23.21
N LYS A 14 17.05 6.23 23.50
CA LYS A 14 17.60 5.85 24.79
C LYS A 14 16.80 6.67 25.80
N SER A 15 15.82 6.05 26.42
CA SER A 15 15.06 6.66 27.49
C SER A 15 16.06 6.92 28.61
N ASP A 16 16.34 8.18 28.89
CA ASP A 16 16.98 8.56 30.14
C ASP A 16 16.13 7.92 31.26
N GLU A 17 16.73 7.02 32.04
CA GLU A 17 16.04 6.27 33.10
C GLU A 17 15.59 7.15 34.28
N SER A 18 15.67 8.47 34.14
CA SER A 18 15.48 9.43 35.23
C SER A 18 14.01 9.72 35.56
N ASN A 19 13.03 9.25 34.78
CA ASN A 19 11.61 9.48 35.09
C ASN A 19 10.67 8.31 34.69
N PRO A 20 10.32 7.40 35.62
CA PRO A 20 9.47 6.24 35.33
C PRO A 20 8.04 6.61 34.87
N ASN A 21 7.63 7.86 35.06
CA ASN A 21 6.31 8.33 34.62
C ASN A 21 6.25 8.66 33.11
N GLU A 22 7.38 8.99 32.45
CA GLU A 22 7.38 9.33 31.02
C GLU A 22 7.27 8.08 30.13
N SER A 23 7.84 6.95 30.57
CA SER A 23 7.75 5.67 29.84
C SER A 23 6.30 5.24 29.61
N ASN A 24 5.40 5.53 30.55
CA ASN A 24 4.00 5.13 30.45
C ASN A 24 3.24 5.92 29.37
N MET A 25 3.63 7.18 29.09
CA MET A 25 2.91 7.99 28.11
C MET A 25 3.16 7.54 26.67
N LEU A 26 4.40 7.17 26.32
CA LEU A 26 4.74 6.70 24.98
C LEU A 26 4.06 5.37 24.64
N GLU A 27 3.88 4.49 25.64
CA GLU A 27 3.15 3.23 25.51
C GLU A 27 1.64 3.43 25.26
N GLN A 28 1.10 4.61 25.58
CA GLN A 28 -0.31 4.96 25.37
C GLN A 28 -0.57 5.61 24.00
N LEU A 29 0.46 5.86 23.19
CA LEU A 29 0.35 6.53 21.89
C LEU A 29 0.77 5.63 20.73
N THR A 30 0.06 5.74 19.62
CA THR A 30 0.45 5.23 18.31
C THR A 30 0.84 6.41 17.43
N PHE A 31 1.99 6.33 16.79
CA PHE A 31 2.51 7.36 15.89
C PHE A 31 2.26 6.96 14.43
N VAL A 32 1.75 7.89 13.63
CA VAL A 32 1.61 7.69 12.17
C VAL A 32 2.29 8.85 11.45
N ALA A 33 3.40 8.54 10.76
CA ALA A 33 4.18 9.53 10.03
C ALA A 33 3.75 9.64 8.57
N PHE A 34 3.76 10.88 8.06
CA PHE A 34 3.52 11.26 6.68
C PHE A 34 4.67 12.13 6.20
N HIS A 35 5.10 11.94 4.96
CA HIS A 35 6.20 12.71 4.37
C HIS A 35 5.82 13.16 2.96
N PRO A 36 6.14 14.40 2.53
CA PRO A 36 5.78 14.90 1.20
C PRO A 36 6.30 14.01 0.06
N ASN A 37 7.49 13.42 0.25
CA ASN A 37 8.12 12.55 -0.74
C ASN A 37 7.82 11.06 -0.55
N PHE A 38 6.89 10.68 0.35
CA PHE A 38 6.58 9.28 0.60
C PHE A 38 6.09 8.60 -0.67
N THR A 39 6.79 7.55 -1.09
CA THR A 39 6.51 6.82 -2.34
C THR A 39 6.77 5.34 -2.10
N ARG A 40 5.70 4.59 -1.83
CA ARG A 40 5.78 3.16 -1.54
C ARG A 40 5.31 2.32 -2.73
N TRP A 41 4.16 2.67 -3.29
CA TRP A 41 3.52 1.85 -4.31
C TRP A 41 3.92 2.29 -5.70
N HIS A 42 4.33 1.32 -6.50
CA HIS A 42 4.74 1.52 -7.88
C HIS A 42 3.97 0.54 -8.74
N ASP A 43 3.69 0.94 -9.97
CA ASP A 43 3.16 0.05 -11.00
C ASP A 43 4.22 -1.01 -11.36
N LEU A 44 3.82 -2.01 -12.13
CA LEU A 44 4.79 -2.90 -12.77
C LEU A 44 5.72 -2.12 -13.71
N PRO A 45 6.98 -2.57 -13.86
CA PRO A 45 7.84 -2.11 -14.96
C PRO A 45 7.17 -2.28 -16.32
N LYS A 46 7.47 -1.39 -17.27
CA LYS A 46 6.82 -1.36 -18.60
C LYS A 46 7.09 -2.62 -19.43
N ASP A 47 8.17 -3.31 -19.13
CA ASP A 47 8.61 -4.57 -19.73
C ASP A 47 8.00 -5.82 -19.06
N ILE A 48 7.26 -5.65 -17.97
CA ILE A 48 6.64 -6.74 -17.21
C ILE A 48 5.13 -6.62 -17.30
N GLY A 49 4.49 -7.66 -17.83
CA GLY A 49 3.05 -7.67 -18.07
C GLY A 49 2.46 -9.08 -18.02
N PHE A 50 1.26 -9.23 -18.59
CA PHE A 50 0.64 -10.54 -18.75
C PHE A 50 1.55 -11.49 -19.55
N GLY A 51 1.72 -12.72 -19.07
CA GLY A 51 2.58 -13.74 -19.65
C GLY A 51 4.06 -13.64 -19.26
N SER A 52 4.48 -12.58 -18.58
CA SER A 52 5.87 -12.48 -18.09
C SER A 52 6.14 -13.52 -17.01
N VAL A 53 7.32 -14.15 -17.10
CA VAL A 53 7.86 -15.03 -16.06
C VAL A 53 8.60 -14.17 -15.05
N VAL A 54 8.26 -14.31 -13.77
CA VAL A 54 8.86 -13.57 -12.66
C VAL A 54 9.09 -14.50 -11.48
N HIS A 55 9.94 -14.08 -10.55
CA HIS A 55 10.01 -14.72 -9.25
C HIS A 55 9.10 -13.96 -8.28
N SER A 56 8.35 -14.69 -7.44
CA SER A 56 7.46 -14.09 -6.46
C SER A 56 7.50 -14.84 -5.13
N HIS A 57 7.39 -14.10 -4.03
CA HIS A 57 7.01 -14.73 -2.76
C HIS A 57 5.54 -15.17 -2.79
N ARG A 58 5.22 -16.27 -2.12
CA ARG A 58 3.83 -16.75 -1.90
C ARG A 58 3.23 -16.09 -0.69
N GLY A 59 1.92 -15.84 -0.73
CA GLY A 59 1.15 -15.51 0.46
C GLY A 59 0.89 -16.75 1.30
N MET A 60 1.33 -16.73 2.55
CA MET A 60 1.05 -17.73 3.56
C MET A 60 -0.13 -17.28 4.44
N CYS A 61 -0.66 -18.19 5.25
CA CYS A 61 -1.64 -17.86 6.29
C CYS A 61 -1.09 -16.76 7.20
N GLY A 62 -1.96 -15.86 7.67
CA GLY A 62 -1.54 -14.79 8.58
C GLY A 62 -0.91 -13.56 7.91
N PHE A 63 -1.08 -13.38 6.60
CA PHE A 63 -0.52 -12.24 5.83
C PHE A 63 1.01 -12.24 5.74
N GLU A 64 1.64 -13.37 6.00
CA GLU A 64 3.07 -13.57 5.83
C GLU A 64 3.40 -13.95 4.38
N LYS A 65 4.64 -13.68 3.98
CA LYS A 65 5.16 -14.12 2.67
C LYS A 65 6.13 -15.28 2.86
N SER A 66 6.23 -16.17 1.88
CA SER A 66 7.20 -17.25 1.91
C SER A 66 8.63 -16.72 2.04
N VAL A 67 9.50 -17.44 2.75
CA VAL A 67 10.91 -17.05 2.90
C VAL A 67 11.62 -17.08 1.53
N LYS A 68 11.42 -18.17 0.78
CA LYS A 68 11.98 -18.33 -0.55
C LYS A 68 10.99 -17.89 -1.63
N PRO A 69 11.45 -17.18 -2.66
CA PRO A 69 10.64 -16.90 -3.84
C PRO A 69 10.45 -18.18 -4.67
N SER A 70 9.47 -18.16 -5.56
CA SER A 70 9.21 -19.23 -6.52
C SER A 70 8.93 -18.63 -7.89
N LEU A 71 9.32 -19.34 -8.94
CA LEU A 71 9.02 -18.98 -10.32
C LEU A 71 7.49 -18.98 -10.55
N ALA A 72 7.00 -17.94 -11.22
CA ALA A 72 5.59 -17.72 -11.47
C ALA A 72 5.36 -16.95 -12.76
N ASN A 73 4.21 -17.20 -13.40
CA ASN A 73 3.75 -16.49 -14.58
C ASN A 73 2.71 -15.45 -14.19
N ILE A 74 2.84 -14.21 -14.67
CA ILE A 74 1.81 -13.19 -14.48
C ILE A 74 0.62 -13.51 -15.39
N ILE A 75 -0.55 -13.71 -14.82
CA ILE A 75 -1.77 -14.07 -15.55
C ILE A 75 -2.85 -12.98 -15.50
N GLU A 76 -2.67 -11.94 -14.68
CA GLU A 76 -3.57 -10.78 -14.65
C GLU A 76 -2.83 -9.59 -14.03
N THR A 77 -2.86 -8.43 -14.69
CA THR A 77 -2.20 -7.20 -14.20
C THR A 77 -3.18 -6.13 -13.74
N ASP A 78 -4.44 -6.17 -14.18
CA ASP A 78 -5.45 -5.17 -13.85
C ASP A 78 -6.68 -5.81 -13.19
N GLY A 79 -6.65 -5.86 -11.87
CA GLY A 79 -7.77 -6.37 -11.07
C GLY A 79 -8.69 -5.23 -10.65
N CYS A 80 -9.93 -5.21 -11.14
CA CYS A 80 -10.95 -4.20 -10.76
C CYS A 80 -11.13 -4.06 -9.23
N ASN A 81 -10.84 -5.13 -8.47
CA ASN A 81 -11.02 -5.19 -7.02
C ASN A 81 -9.85 -4.61 -6.20
N PHE A 82 -8.63 -4.62 -6.75
CA PHE A 82 -7.41 -4.29 -6.00
C PHE A 82 -6.57 -3.17 -6.64
N GLY A 83 -6.97 -2.73 -7.83
CA GLY A 83 -6.22 -1.79 -8.66
C GLY A 83 -4.83 -2.33 -9.00
N LYS A 84 -3.92 -1.43 -9.37
CA LYS A 84 -2.56 -1.74 -9.83
C LYS A 84 -1.57 -2.17 -8.74
N ARG A 85 -2.03 -2.37 -7.50
CA ARG A 85 -1.14 -2.71 -6.36
C ARG A 85 -0.82 -4.21 -6.27
N LYS A 86 -1.61 -5.02 -6.96
CA LYS A 86 -1.50 -6.48 -6.94
C LYS A 86 -1.62 -7.02 -8.34
N VAL A 87 -0.94 -8.13 -8.57
CA VAL A 87 -1.01 -8.90 -9.80
C VAL A 87 -1.44 -10.32 -9.46
N LYS A 88 -2.14 -10.96 -10.38
CA LYS A 88 -2.44 -12.39 -10.25
C LYS A 88 -1.32 -13.16 -10.92
N VAL A 89 -0.72 -14.07 -10.17
CA VAL A 89 0.37 -14.94 -10.64
C VAL A 89 -0.05 -16.40 -10.53
N GLN A 90 0.48 -17.24 -11.42
CA GLN A 90 0.40 -18.69 -11.35
C GLN A 90 1.80 -19.25 -11.09
N PHE A 91 1.98 -19.96 -9.99
CA PHE A 91 3.27 -20.55 -9.65
C PHE A 91 3.54 -21.84 -10.42
N GLU A 92 4.76 -22.02 -10.94
CA GLU A 92 5.06 -23.15 -11.84
C GLU A 92 5.08 -24.51 -11.14
N ASN A 93 5.50 -24.56 -9.88
CA ASN A 93 5.68 -25.83 -9.16
C ASN A 93 4.35 -26.55 -8.82
N ASP A 94 3.25 -25.82 -8.63
CA ASP A 94 1.96 -26.38 -8.21
C ASP A 94 0.78 -25.87 -9.04
N GLY A 95 1.01 -24.98 -10.01
CA GLY A 95 -0.01 -24.40 -10.89
C GLY A 95 -1.02 -23.52 -10.15
N LYS A 96 -0.78 -23.20 -8.88
CA LYS A 96 -1.76 -22.43 -8.08
C LYS A 96 -1.70 -20.95 -8.41
N GLU A 97 -2.88 -20.36 -8.50
CA GLU A 97 -3.07 -18.94 -8.74
C GLU A 97 -3.18 -18.16 -7.43
N GLN A 98 -2.54 -16.99 -7.36
CA GLN A 98 -2.63 -16.12 -6.20
C GLN A 98 -2.50 -14.64 -6.60
N PHE A 99 -3.27 -13.77 -5.95
CA PHE A 99 -3.03 -12.33 -6.01
C PHE A 99 -1.91 -11.95 -5.05
N VAL A 100 -0.79 -11.49 -5.59
CA VAL A 100 0.38 -11.06 -4.83
C VAL A 100 0.60 -9.55 -5.00
N PRO A 101 1.06 -8.84 -3.97
CA PRO A 101 1.53 -7.46 -4.09
C PRO A 101 2.67 -7.32 -5.12
N THR A 102 2.73 -6.19 -5.83
CA THR A 102 3.82 -5.93 -6.79
C THR A 102 5.20 -5.84 -6.11
N ASP A 103 5.26 -5.45 -4.83
CA ASP A 103 6.49 -5.42 -4.03
C ASP A 103 6.97 -6.81 -3.58
N TRP A 104 6.23 -7.87 -3.89
CA TRP A 104 6.65 -9.27 -3.63
C TRP A 104 7.29 -9.94 -4.83
N LEU A 105 7.26 -9.27 -5.99
CA LEU A 105 7.92 -9.71 -7.20
C LEU A 105 9.40 -9.33 -7.15
N ILE A 106 10.25 -10.23 -7.62
CA ILE A 106 11.70 -10.05 -7.69
C ILE A 106 12.19 -10.46 -9.08
N SER A 107 13.33 -9.92 -9.48
CA SER A 107 13.93 -10.11 -10.80
C SER A 107 14.50 -11.50 -10.99
N ASP A 108 15.13 -12.05 -9.94
CA ASP A 108 15.94 -13.27 -9.99
C ASP A 108 15.85 -14.07 -8.69
N GLU A 109 16.50 -15.24 -8.67
CA GLU A 109 16.56 -16.11 -7.49
C GLU A 109 17.36 -15.51 -6.32
N ASP A 110 18.24 -14.54 -6.62
CA ASP A 110 19.10 -13.88 -5.64
C ASP A 110 18.34 -12.89 -4.74
N GLY A 111 17.05 -12.66 -5.02
CA GLY A 111 16.22 -11.77 -4.22
C GLY A 111 16.28 -10.31 -4.67
N ASN A 112 16.83 -10.02 -5.85
CA ASN A 112 16.92 -8.64 -6.32
C ASN A 112 15.52 -8.10 -6.64
N PRO A 113 15.13 -6.94 -6.09
CA PRO A 113 13.82 -6.39 -6.37
C PRO A 113 13.68 -6.08 -7.86
N LEU A 114 12.45 -6.16 -8.38
CA LEU A 114 12.16 -5.64 -9.71
C LEU A 114 12.51 -4.14 -9.79
N PRO A 115 12.89 -3.64 -10.97
CA PRO A 115 12.87 -2.21 -11.24
C PRO A 115 11.52 -1.61 -10.79
N LYS A 116 11.53 -0.37 -10.32
CA LYS A 116 10.27 0.28 -9.95
C LYS A 116 9.60 0.82 -11.21
N GLY A 117 8.32 0.49 -11.40
CA GLY A 117 7.49 1.18 -12.37
C GLY A 117 7.13 2.60 -11.95
N GLU A 118 6.16 3.19 -12.64
CA GLU A 118 5.69 4.54 -12.32
C GLU A 118 5.04 4.60 -10.93
N SER A 119 5.19 5.73 -10.24
CA SER A 119 4.58 5.92 -8.93
C SER A 119 3.05 5.88 -9.04
N LEU A 120 2.41 5.03 -8.23
CA LEU A 120 0.95 5.01 -8.19
C LEU A 120 0.41 6.26 -7.49
N PRO A 121 -0.71 6.83 -7.97
CA PRO A 121 -1.35 8.01 -7.38
C PRO A 121 -1.79 7.77 -5.93
N ASP A 122 -2.04 6.51 -5.58
CA ASP A 122 -2.37 6.04 -4.24
C ASP A 122 -1.38 6.54 -3.19
N ASN A 123 -0.10 6.75 -3.55
CA ASN A 123 0.89 7.31 -2.62
C ASN A 123 0.47 8.67 -2.05
N ALA A 124 -0.36 9.45 -2.74
CA ALA A 124 -0.87 10.73 -2.27
C ALA A 124 -1.58 10.62 -0.90
N MET A 125 -2.23 9.48 -0.60
CA MET A 125 -2.90 9.26 0.68
C MET A 125 -1.93 9.14 1.87
N HIS A 126 -0.64 8.97 1.60
CA HIS A 126 0.43 8.89 2.59
C HIS A 126 1.40 10.07 2.53
N ARG A 127 1.07 11.09 1.73
CA ARG A 127 1.83 12.33 1.66
C ARG A 127 1.12 13.42 2.45
N ALA A 128 1.90 14.32 3.00
CA ALA A 128 1.45 15.56 3.60
C ALA A 128 2.29 16.72 3.02
N PRO A 129 1.78 17.96 2.99
CA PRO A 129 2.54 19.11 2.45
C PRO A 129 3.88 19.33 3.15
N HIS A 130 3.96 18.96 4.43
CA HIS A 130 5.16 18.98 5.26
C HIS A 130 5.31 17.62 5.95
N PRO A 131 6.51 17.27 6.47
CA PRO A 131 6.65 16.11 7.35
C PRO A 131 5.72 16.24 8.56
N THR A 132 4.80 15.30 8.72
CA THR A 132 3.75 15.36 9.75
C THR A 132 3.70 14.04 10.50
N ILE A 133 3.61 14.09 11.83
CA ILE A 133 3.38 12.92 12.68
C ILE A 133 2.03 13.10 13.37
N HIS A 134 1.12 12.16 13.16
CA HIS A 134 -0.15 12.10 13.87
C HIS A 134 0.04 11.26 15.14
N LEU A 135 -0.41 11.81 16.27
CA LEU A 135 -0.43 11.15 17.56
C LEU A 135 -1.84 10.60 17.79
N ILE A 136 -1.97 9.30 17.99
CA ILE A 136 -3.26 8.65 18.24
C ILE A 136 -3.19 7.99 19.61
N ARG A 137 -4.13 8.30 20.51
CA ARG A 137 -4.19 7.61 21.81
C ARG A 137 -4.71 6.20 21.61
N ASN A 138 -4.04 5.24 22.23
CA ASN A 138 -4.42 3.83 22.14
C ASN A 138 -5.82 3.59 22.73
N ALA A 139 -6.25 4.37 23.73
CA ALA A 139 -7.61 4.36 24.26
C ALA A 139 -8.68 4.75 23.22
N ASP A 140 -8.36 5.63 22.27
CA ASP A 140 -9.29 5.99 21.20
C ASP A 140 -9.39 4.82 20.19
N LEU A 141 -8.32 4.05 20.00
CA LEU A 141 -8.30 2.87 19.12
C LEU A 141 -9.06 1.68 19.70
N THR A 142 -9.01 1.45 21.02
CA THR A 142 -9.72 0.33 21.68
C THR A 142 -11.23 0.49 21.65
N SER A 143 -11.73 1.73 21.55
CA SER A 143 -13.17 2.02 21.42
C SER A 143 -13.77 1.56 20.07
N LEU A 144 -12.91 1.31 19.07
CA LEU A 144 -13.36 0.97 17.72
C LEU A 144 -13.43 -0.55 17.55
N CYS A 145 -14.62 -1.08 17.33
CA CYS A 145 -14.75 -2.47 16.92
C CYS A 145 -14.23 -2.68 15.49
N ALA A 146 -13.77 -3.89 15.17
CA ALA A 146 -13.24 -4.21 13.83
C ALA A 146 -14.23 -3.88 12.69
N ARG A 147 -15.54 -3.95 12.98
CA ARG A 147 -16.60 -3.58 12.03
C ARG A 147 -16.59 -2.08 11.73
N ASP A 148 -16.43 -1.23 12.74
CA ASP A 148 -16.39 0.23 12.58
C ASP A 148 -15.13 0.68 11.83
N VAL A 149 -13.98 0.10 12.19
CA VAL A 149 -12.71 0.32 11.45
C VAL A 149 -12.89 -0.04 9.97
N SER A 150 -13.52 -1.18 9.69
CA SER A 150 -13.80 -1.62 8.31
C SER A 150 -14.78 -0.70 7.58
N ARG A 151 -15.79 -0.17 8.27
CA ARG A 151 -16.75 0.81 7.72
C ARG A 151 -16.05 2.13 7.37
N VAL A 152 -15.23 2.68 8.28
CA VAL A 152 -14.44 3.89 8.03
C VAL A 152 -13.48 3.68 6.87
N LYS A 153 -12.76 2.55 6.83
CA LYS A 153 -11.87 2.20 5.71
C LYS A 153 -12.60 2.16 4.37
N ARG A 154 -13.78 1.54 4.29
CA ARG A 154 -14.60 1.52 3.08
C ARG A 154 -15.06 2.92 2.66
N LYS A 155 -15.54 3.73 3.60
CA LYS A 155 -15.96 5.12 3.33
C LYS A 155 -14.80 5.98 2.83
N ASN A 156 -13.63 5.85 3.46
CA ASN A 156 -12.42 6.57 3.04
C ASN A 156 -11.95 6.11 1.65
N ALA A 157 -11.99 4.80 1.37
CA ALA A 157 -11.68 4.29 0.03
C ALA A 157 -12.62 4.85 -1.04
N GLN A 158 -13.93 4.89 -0.79
CA GLN A 158 -14.91 5.48 -1.71
C GLN A 158 -14.67 6.98 -1.94
N ASN A 159 -14.41 7.73 -0.86
CA ASN A 159 -14.09 9.15 -0.95
C ASN A 159 -12.79 9.37 -1.73
N LEU A 160 -11.78 8.52 -1.53
CA LEU A 160 -10.52 8.57 -2.25
C LEU A 160 -10.68 8.24 -3.73
N SER A 161 -11.48 7.24 -4.11
CA SER A 161 -11.79 6.98 -5.52
C SER A 161 -12.37 8.22 -6.20
N ARG A 162 -13.35 8.86 -5.54
CA ARG A 162 -13.95 10.12 -6.01
C ARG A 162 -12.98 11.29 -6.09
N LEU A 163 -12.02 11.39 -5.17
CA LEU A 163 -10.98 12.44 -5.17
C LEU A 163 -9.79 12.11 -6.08
N GLY A 164 -9.64 10.84 -6.49
CA GLY A 164 -8.51 10.29 -7.24
C GLY A 164 -8.73 10.31 -8.75
N TRP A 165 -8.34 9.23 -9.45
CA TRP A 165 -8.42 9.13 -10.91
C TRP A 165 -9.82 9.35 -11.45
N ASP A 166 -10.86 8.88 -10.77
CA ASP A 166 -12.25 9.06 -11.23
C ASP A 166 -12.62 10.53 -11.21
N GLY A 167 -12.30 11.28 -10.14
CA GLY A 167 -12.52 12.73 -10.09
C GLY A 167 -11.65 13.52 -11.08
N ILE A 168 -10.42 13.07 -11.35
CA ILE A 168 -9.54 13.67 -12.38
C ILE A 168 -10.09 13.39 -13.79
N GLN A 169 -10.59 12.18 -14.05
CA GLN A 169 -11.20 11.80 -15.33
C GLN A 169 -12.54 12.49 -15.53
N GLU A 170 -13.39 12.56 -14.52
CA GLU A 170 -14.66 13.30 -14.54
C GLU A 170 -14.40 14.79 -14.82
N LYS A 171 -13.39 15.41 -14.21
CA LYS A 171 -12.99 16.79 -14.55
C LYS A 171 -12.53 16.93 -16.00
N ARG A 172 -11.67 16.02 -16.49
CA ARG A 172 -11.19 16.03 -17.87
C ARG A 172 -12.32 15.82 -18.89
N GLN A 173 -13.29 14.95 -18.58
CA GLN A 173 -14.45 14.71 -19.45
C GLN A 173 -15.43 15.89 -19.41
N GLY A 174 -15.59 16.56 -18.27
CA GLY A 174 -16.41 17.75 -18.14
C GLY A 174 -15.87 18.98 -18.90
N GLU A 175 -14.54 19.15 -18.96
CA GLU A 175 -13.90 20.24 -19.71
C GLU A 175 -14.02 20.05 -21.24
N CYS A 176 -13.94 18.82 -21.74
CA CYS A 176 -14.09 18.54 -23.19
C CYS A 176 -15.49 18.80 -23.75
N CYS A 177 -16.55 18.79 -22.92
CA CYS A 177 -17.91 19.02 -23.40
C CYS A 177 -18.30 20.51 -23.41
N ALA A 178 -17.59 21.39 -22.69
CA ALA A 178 -17.95 22.80 -22.55
C ALA A 178 -17.69 23.63 -23.82
N ASP A 179 -16.78 23.19 -24.70
CA ASP A 179 -16.39 23.95 -25.91
C ASP A 179 -17.19 23.58 -27.17
N SER A 180 -18.19 22.68 -27.06
CA SER A 180 -18.96 22.19 -28.23
C SER A 180 -20.34 22.83 -28.42
N VAL A 181 -20.70 23.84 -27.61
CA VAL A 181 -22.00 24.54 -27.68
C VAL A 181 -21.81 26.03 -27.98
N ALA A 182 -20.93 26.35 -28.93
CA ALA A 182 -20.80 27.69 -29.51
C ALA A 182 -20.64 27.59 -31.03
N CYS A 183 -21.74 27.27 -31.72
CA CYS A 183 -21.92 27.50 -33.16
C CYS A 183 -23.39 27.87 -33.39
#